data_AF-A0A2P8EAU6-F1
#
_entry.id   AF-A0A2P8EAU6-F1
#
_cell.length_a   1.000
_cell.length_b   1.000
_cell.length_c   1.000
_cell.angle_alpha   90.00
_cell.angle_beta   90.00
_cell.angle_gamma   90.00
#
_symmetry.space_group_name_H-M   'P 1'
#
loop_
_entity.id
_entity.type
_entity.pdbx_description
1 polymer ?
#
loop_
_entity_poly.entity_id
_entity_poly.type
_entity_poly.pdbx_seq_one_letter_code
_entity_poly.pdbx_strand_id
1 'polypeptide(L)'
;MVHTILKKIWHYSGLFEKEENYDILVELTQELIILYDQQGRLLENPFESARKRTLSLPVDELKKELKNKVCLVTGGLGSVGTTLVDDLLKFEVSKVFVLDIKPFSFQKRLFYADKVEFIHIDIRDEISLAKCLKKIQPEIVFHTAAVRDPGYAERNILETVQTNIIGTWNLVKACENSISVKNFVFTSTGKASRYFTQEIYASTKKICENILDAFSRTSKIKYSMVRFTHIYCNSLMNNELKNSSKSLDYVKIHSPGKFVTAQNLTEASYLLLNALINAESKICNFLLVKNLEWPVESLELALYYIKNSGRRIPIVFTGNPKGYSEKFFRGQLDWNKPQELNLLINVYENQKREINKAGDILISSIVPCEKRLLFELIQNLKSSLRPNEQKENLLSGLEKIFIDSLKYVNKKDTFNILKWGISPKFLVAEDTTLENYGHIYPILVNSLVGSEHYEEVQKLLKEAKEIQDLKNENYILKDAS
;
A
#
# COMPACT_ATOMS: atom_id res chain seq x y z
N MET A 1 30.13 -0.83 -15.37
CA MET A 1 29.81 0.34 -16.23
C MET A 1 28.61 1.11 -15.68
N VAL A 2 27.37 0.57 -15.74
CA VAL A 2 26.15 1.24 -15.24
C VAL A 2 26.29 1.81 -13.82
N HIS A 3 26.82 1.03 -12.87
CA HIS A 3 27.04 1.49 -11.49
C HIS A 3 27.90 2.75 -11.39
N THR A 4 28.95 2.84 -12.21
CA THR A 4 29.85 4.00 -12.26
C THR A 4 29.11 5.23 -12.78
N ILE A 5 28.28 5.07 -13.82
CA ILE A 5 27.46 6.15 -14.37
C ILE A 5 26.46 6.66 -13.34
N LEU A 6 25.76 5.76 -12.64
CA LEU A 6 24.81 6.12 -11.59
C LEU A 6 25.47 6.93 -10.46
N LYS A 7 26.68 6.54 -10.03
CA LYS A 7 27.46 7.30 -9.04
C LYS A 7 27.82 8.71 -9.53
N LYS A 8 28.22 8.84 -10.79
CA LYS A 8 28.52 10.16 -11.38
C LYS A 8 27.27 11.03 -11.46
N ILE A 9 26.15 10.50 -11.95
CA ILE A 9 24.88 11.23 -11.97
C ILE A 9 24.51 11.70 -10.57
N TRP A 10 24.66 10.84 -9.55
CA TRP A 10 24.40 11.23 -8.16
C TRP A 10 25.27 12.38 -7.68
N HIS A 11 26.58 12.31 -7.97
CA HIS A 11 27.53 13.36 -7.62
C HIS A 11 27.16 14.72 -8.24
N TYR A 12 26.86 14.74 -9.54
CA TYR A 12 26.56 15.99 -10.26
C TYR A 12 25.13 16.50 -10.04
N SER A 13 24.20 15.66 -9.59
CA SER A 13 22.79 16.03 -9.37
C SER A 13 22.60 17.14 -8.33
N GLY A 14 23.49 17.25 -7.33
CA GLY A 14 23.37 18.25 -6.26
C GLY A 14 23.53 19.71 -6.73
N LEU A 15 24.17 19.93 -7.88
CA LEU A 15 24.41 21.26 -8.47
C LEU A 15 24.14 21.23 -9.98
N PHE A 16 23.08 20.52 -10.39
CA PHE A 16 22.74 20.29 -11.81
C PHE A 16 22.43 21.58 -12.59
N GLU A 17 22.12 22.68 -11.90
CA GLU A 17 21.84 24.00 -12.51
C GLU A 17 23.11 24.68 -13.04
N LYS A 18 24.31 24.23 -12.63
CA LYS A 18 25.56 24.69 -13.24
C LYS A 18 25.68 24.09 -14.64
N GLU A 19 25.93 24.92 -15.64
CA GLU A 19 26.02 24.52 -17.06
C GLU A 19 26.94 23.31 -17.29
N GLU A 20 28.13 23.31 -16.71
CA GLU A 20 29.07 22.18 -16.79
C GLU A 20 28.46 20.87 -16.25
N ASN A 21 27.77 20.93 -15.11
CA ASN A 21 27.14 19.75 -14.52
C ASN A 21 25.93 19.29 -15.33
N TYR A 22 25.17 20.23 -15.90
CA TYR A 22 24.02 19.94 -16.76
C TYR A 22 24.47 19.13 -17.98
N ASP A 23 25.50 19.59 -18.69
CA ASP A 23 26.02 18.93 -19.90
C ASP A 23 26.58 17.54 -19.58
N ILE A 24 27.33 17.42 -18.47
CA ILE A 24 27.81 16.11 -17.99
C ILE A 24 26.64 15.17 -17.72
N LEU A 25 25.58 15.65 -17.06
CA LEU A 25 24.40 14.83 -16.76
C LEU A 25 23.62 14.44 -18.02
N VAL A 26 23.56 15.31 -19.04
CA VAL A 26 22.97 14.98 -20.34
C VAL A 26 23.70 13.81 -20.97
N GLU A 27 25.03 13.89 -21.07
CA GLU A 27 25.84 12.82 -21.68
C GLU A 27 25.75 11.51 -20.91
N LEU A 28 25.84 11.55 -19.57
CA LEU A 28 25.65 10.36 -18.72
C LEU A 28 24.25 9.75 -18.88
N THR A 29 23.22 10.58 -19.07
CA THR A 29 21.85 10.12 -19.30
C THR A 29 21.73 9.45 -20.66
N GLN A 30 22.34 10.01 -21.71
CA GLN A 30 22.34 9.37 -23.04
C GLN A 30 23.11 8.04 -23.03
N GLU A 31 24.23 7.96 -22.32
CA GLU A 31 24.97 6.70 -22.13
C GLU A 31 24.08 5.65 -21.44
N LEU A 32 23.32 6.03 -20.40
CA LEU A 32 22.36 5.13 -19.76
C LEU A 32 21.25 4.67 -20.71
N ILE A 33 20.68 5.57 -21.52
CA ILE A 33 19.65 5.21 -22.50
C ILE A 33 20.19 4.15 -23.45
N ILE A 34 21.39 4.35 -24.01
CA ILE A 34 22.02 3.38 -24.92
C ILE A 34 22.22 2.02 -24.24
N LEU A 35 22.75 2.00 -23.02
CA LEU A 35 23.01 0.75 -22.30
C LEU A 35 21.72 -0.01 -21.94
N TYR A 36 20.66 0.71 -21.54
CA TYR A 36 19.36 0.09 -21.25
C TYR A 36 18.69 -0.40 -22.55
N ASP A 37 18.82 0.35 -23.64
CA ASP A 37 18.22 -0.02 -24.92
C ASP A 37 18.87 -1.26 -25.54
N GLN A 38 20.19 -1.38 -25.44
CA GLN A 38 20.94 -2.59 -25.85
C GLN A 38 20.51 -3.85 -25.09
N GLN A 39 19.97 -3.69 -23.87
CA GLN A 39 19.41 -4.78 -23.07
C GLN A 39 17.92 -5.04 -23.40
N GLY A 40 17.33 -4.32 -24.34
CA GLY A 40 15.92 -4.43 -24.70
C GLY A 40 14.95 -3.80 -23.69
N ARG A 41 15.47 -3.12 -22.65
CA ARG A 41 14.68 -2.59 -21.53
C ARG A 41 13.78 -1.41 -21.90
N LEU A 42 14.11 -0.72 -23.00
CA LEU A 42 13.40 0.49 -23.46
C LEU A 42 12.63 0.28 -24.78
N LEU A 43 12.41 -0.98 -25.19
CA LEU A 43 11.69 -1.32 -26.43
C LEU A 43 10.19 -1.03 -26.31
N GLU A 44 9.59 -1.40 -25.17
CA GLU A 44 8.19 -1.14 -24.85
C GLU A 44 8.07 -0.32 -23.57
N ASN A 45 6.87 0.19 -23.29
CA ASN A 45 6.64 0.89 -22.04
C ASN A 45 6.86 -0.08 -20.87
N PRO A 46 7.65 0.27 -19.83
CA PRO A 46 7.91 -0.66 -18.74
C PRO A 46 6.66 -1.17 -18.00
N PHE A 47 5.53 -0.43 -18.04
CA PHE A 47 4.26 -0.88 -17.48
C PHE A 47 3.40 -1.74 -18.43
N GLU A 48 3.85 -2.03 -19.65
CA GLU A 48 3.04 -2.64 -20.72
C GLU A 48 2.43 -3.98 -20.30
N SER A 49 3.22 -4.82 -19.62
CA SER A 49 2.72 -6.10 -19.12
C SER A 49 1.54 -5.92 -18.16
N ALA A 50 1.70 -5.04 -17.15
CA ALA A 50 0.63 -4.70 -16.21
C ALA A 50 -0.60 -4.06 -16.89
N ARG A 51 -0.47 -3.43 -18.06
CA ARG A 51 -1.62 -2.89 -18.81
C ARG A 51 -2.52 -3.98 -19.38
N LYS A 52 -1.93 -5.10 -19.80
CA LYS A 52 -2.62 -6.20 -20.51
C LYS A 52 -3.21 -7.24 -19.55
N ARG A 53 -2.72 -7.31 -18.31
CA ARG A 53 -3.20 -8.28 -17.33
C ARG A 53 -4.69 -8.10 -16.99
N THR A 54 -5.32 -9.20 -16.63
CA THR A 54 -6.70 -9.23 -16.14
C THR A 54 -6.82 -10.27 -15.03
N LEU A 55 -7.94 -10.22 -14.32
CA LEU A 55 -8.36 -11.27 -13.38
C LEU A 55 -9.61 -11.96 -13.90
N SER A 56 -9.81 -13.19 -13.43
CA SER A 56 -11.03 -13.95 -13.59
C SER A 56 -12.17 -13.34 -12.78
N LEU A 57 -13.37 -13.37 -13.33
CA LEU A 57 -14.59 -12.95 -12.66
C LEU A 57 -15.55 -14.13 -12.53
N PRO A 58 -16.09 -14.39 -11.32
CA PRO A 58 -17.18 -15.34 -11.11
C PRO A 58 -18.51 -14.70 -11.57
N VAL A 59 -18.71 -14.61 -12.89
CA VAL A 59 -19.79 -13.82 -13.51
C VAL A 59 -21.18 -14.27 -13.06
N ASP A 60 -21.41 -15.57 -12.92
CA ASP A 60 -22.73 -16.10 -12.55
C ASP A 60 -23.06 -15.83 -11.08
N GLU A 61 -22.07 -15.99 -10.19
CA GLU A 61 -22.19 -15.63 -8.78
C GLU A 61 -22.41 -14.12 -8.62
N LEU A 62 -21.70 -13.29 -9.38
CA LEU A 62 -21.86 -11.83 -9.38
C LEU A 62 -23.24 -11.40 -9.87
N LYS A 63 -23.73 -11.98 -10.97
CA LYS A 63 -25.10 -11.72 -11.45
C LYS A 63 -26.12 -12.05 -10.37
N LYS A 64 -25.97 -13.18 -9.67
CA LYS A 64 -26.87 -13.56 -8.58
C LYS A 64 -26.79 -12.61 -7.38
N GLU A 65 -25.58 -12.23 -6.97
CA GLU A 65 -25.36 -11.40 -5.79
C GLU A 65 -25.77 -9.94 -6.01
N LEU A 66 -25.56 -9.39 -7.20
CA LEU A 66 -25.77 -7.96 -7.51
C LEU A 66 -27.15 -7.64 -8.12
N LYS A 67 -27.84 -8.62 -8.71
CA LYS A 67 -29.13 -8.37 -9.38
C LYS A 67 -30.14 -7.73 -8.44
N ASN A 68 -30.73 -6.63 -8.90
CA ASN A 68 -31.70 -5.81 -8.17
C ASN A 68 -31.20 -5.25 -6.83
N LYS A 69 -29.89 -5.27 -6.56
CA LYS A 69 -29.32 -4.69 -5.34
C LYS A 69 -29.11 -3.20 -5.45
N VAL A 70 -29.13 -2.54 -4.30
CA VAL A 70 -28.67 -1.17 -4.14
C VAL A 70 -27.22 -1.18 -3.67
N CYS A 71 -26.33 -0.57 -4.45
CA CYS A 71 -24.91 -0.46 -4.14
C CYS A 71 -24.55 0.99 -3.73
N LEU A 72 -23.66 1.14 -2.76
CA LEU A 72 -23.03 2.42 -2.42
C LEU A 72 -21.53 2.32 -2.69
N VAL A 73 -21.00 3.23 -3.51
CA VAL A 73 -19.56 3.39 -3.75
C VAL A 73 -19.10 4.72 -3.17
N THR A 74 -18.36 4.66 -2.06
CA THR A 74 -17.73 5.87 -1.49
C THR A 74 -16.37 6.11 -2.16
N GLY A 75 -16.01 7.37 -2.40
CA GLY A 75 -14.86 7.72 -3.24
C GLY A 75 -15.10 7.41 -4.72
N GLY A 76 -16.37 7.32 -5.14
CA GLY A 76 -16.74 6.82 -6.46
C GLY A 76 -16.34 7.75 -7.62
N LEU A 77 -15.93 9.00 -7.35
CA LEU A 77 -15.33 9.88 -8.36
C LEU A 77 -13.81 9.70 -8.49
N GLY A 78 -13.20 8.80 -7.69
CA GLY A 78 -11.82 8.35 -7.85
C GLY A 78 -11.64 7.31 -8.95
N SER A 79 -10.41 7.06 -9.41
CA SER A 79 -10.14 6.19 -10.57
C SER A 79 -10.67 4.76 -10.41
N VAL A 80 -10.48 4.16 -9.22
CA VAL A 80 -10.98 2.81 -8.91
C VAL A 80 -12.50 2.83 -8.78
N GLY A 81 -13.04 3.79 -8.03
CA GLY A 81 -14.48 3.92 -7.81
C GLY A 81 -15.28 4.12 -9.10
N THR A 82 -14.81 4.99 -10.00
CA THR A 82 -15.44 5.22 -11.32
C THR A 82 -15.43 3.95 -12.17
N THR A 83 -14.30 3.23 -12.20
CA THR A 83 -14.19 1.95 -12.94
C THR A 83 -15.14 0.89 -12.36
N LEU A 84 -15.23 0.82 -11.03
CA LEU A 84 -16.14 -0.10 -10.35
C LEU A 84 -17.60 0.23 -10.65
N VAL A 85 -17.99 1.51 -10.68
CA VAL A 85 -19.36 1.91 -11.06
C VAL A 85 -19.68 1.44 -12.47
N ASP A 86 -18.77 1.65 -13.43
CA ASP A 86 -18.94 1.19 -14.81
C ASP A 86 -19.10 -0.35 -14.89
N ASP A 87 -18.38 -1.11 -14.06
CA ASP A 87 -18.49 -2.57 -13.99
C ASP A 87 -19.78 -3.03 -13.29
N LEU A 88 -20.22 -2.39 -12.21
CA LEU A 88 -21.45 -2.73 -11.49
C LEU A 88 -22.69 -2.60 -12.38
N LEU A 89 -22.71 -1.61 -13.28
CA LEU A 89 -23.83 -1.40 -14.21
C LEU A 89 -24.05 -2.56 -15.19
N LYS A 90 -23.07 -3.48 -15.33
CA LYS A 90 -23.17 -4.68 -16.17
C LYS A 90 -23.96 -5.82 -15.51
N PHE A 91 -24.30 -5.72 -14.21
CA PHE A 91 -24.88 -6.81 -13.42
C PHE A 91 -26.33 -6.59 -12.97
N GLU A 92 -27.12 -5.83 -13.74
CA GLU A 92 -28.55 -5.59 -13.45
C GLU A 92 -28.84 -5.08 -12.02
N VAL A 93 -27.93 -4.28 -11.46
CA VAL A 93 -28.15 -3.58 -10.18
C VAL A 93 -29.40 -2.68 -10.27
N SER A 94 -30.08 -2.49 -9.13
CA SER A 94 -31.24 -1.60 -9.04
C SER A 94 -30.80 -0.14 -9.08
N LYS A 95 -29.84 0.23 -8.23
CA LYS A 95 -29.29 1.58 -8.15
C LYS A 95 -27.84 1.55 -7.65
N VAL A 96 -26.99 2.44 -8.16
CA VAL A 96 -25.64 2.69 -7.65
C VAL A 96 -25.57 4.12 -7.15
N PHE A 97 -25.35 4.28 -5.85
CA PHE A 97 -25.10 5.58 -5.23
C PHE A 97 -23.59 5.84 -5.21
N VAL A 98 -23.17 6.98 -5.74
CA VAL A 98 -21.78 7.45 -5.72
C VAL A 98 -21.66 8.54 -4.68
N LEU A 99 -20.95 8.25 -3.58
CA LEU A 99 -20.70 9.21 -2.51
C LEU A 99 -19.27 9.73 -2.60
N ASP A 100 -19.09 11.04 -2.72
CA ASP A 100 -17.77 11.67 -2.79
C ASP A 100 -17.80 13.12 -2.29
N ILE A 101 -16.67 13.58 -1.75
CA ILE A 101 -16.44 14.99 -1.39
C ILE A 101 -16.07 15.83 -2.62
N LYS A 102 -15.61 15.20 -3.70
CA LYS A 102 -15.37 15.92 -4.96
C LYS A 102 -16.69 16.41 -5.56
N PRO A 103 -16.68 17.54 -6.28
CA PRO A 103 -17.89 18.01 -6.95
C PRO A 103 -18.30 17.05 -8.08
N PHE A 104 -19.59 16.95 -8.32
CA PHE A 104 -20.21 16.14 -9.40
C PHE A 104 -19.56 16.34 -10.77
N SER A 105 -19.08 17.56 -11.04
CA SER A 105 -18.44 17.94 -12.31
C SER A 105 -17.20 17.10 -12.66
N PHE A 106 -16.59 16.42 -11.68
CA PHE A 106 -15.37 15.64 -11.88
C PHE A 106 -15.56 14.41 -12.78
N GLN A 107 -16.74 13.76 -12.77
CA GLN A 107 -17.05 12.59 -13.62
C GLN A 107 -18.50 12.61 -14.09
N LYS A 108 -18.92 13.67 -14.79
CA LYS A 108 -20.30 13.79 -15.31
C LYS A 108 -20.77 12.56 -16.09
N ARG A 109 -19.84 11.87 -16.76
CA ARG A 109 -20.13 10.68 -17.58
C ARG A 109 -20.83 9.55 -16.82
N LEU A 110 -20.51 9.37 -15.53
CA LEU A 110 -21.07 8.28 -14.71
C LEU A 110 -22.59 8.42 -14.52
N PHE A 111 -23.08 9.65 -14.62
CA PHE A 111 -24.44 10.01 -14.21
C PHE A 111 -25.39 10.18 -15.39
N TYR A 112 -24.97 9.83 -16.60
CA TYR A 112 -25.87 9.67 -17.74
C TYR A 112 -26.60 8.32 -17.72
N ALA A 113 -26.18 7.38 -16.87
CA ALA A 113 -26.92 6.16 -16.63
C ALA A 113 -28.01 6.40 -15.58
N ASP A 114 -29.27 6.13 -15.92
CA ASP A 114 -30.46 6.35 -15.04
C ASP A 114 -30.34 5.68 -13.66
N LYS A 115 -29.50 4.65 -13.57
CA LYS A 115 -29.27 3.85 -12.37
C LYS A 115 -28.23 4.43 -11.42
N VAL A 116 -27.54 5.52 -11.78
CA VAL A 116 -26.49 6.13 -10.94
C VAL A 116 -27.00 7.42 -10.32
N GLU A 117 -26.79 7.59 -9.01
CA GLU A 117 -27.12 8.83 -8.30
C GLU A 117 -25.94 9.33 -7.48
N PHE A 118 -25.67 10.63 -7.54
CA PHE A 118 -24.58 11.27 -6.81
C PHE A 118 -25.01 11.77 -5.45
N ILE A 119 -24.15 11.58 -4.45
CA ILE A 119 -24.33 12.09 -3.09
C ILE A 119 -23.06 12.84 -2.68
N HIS A 120 -23.19 14.15 -2.50
CA HIS A 120 -22.10 14.99 -2.02
C HIS A 120 -22.07 15.00 -0.49
N ILE A 121 -21.34 14.06 0.10
CA ILE A 121 -21.15 13.96 1.56
C ILE A 121 -19.69 13.63 1.84
N ASP A 122 -19.14 14.27 2.87
CA ASP A 122 -17.87 13.89 3.45
C ASP A 122 -18.07 12.74 4.44
N ILE A 123 -17.31 11.65 4.32
CA ILE A 123 -17.38 10.50 5.24
C ILE A 123 -16.98 10.86 6.67
N ARG A 124 -16.32 12.00 6.88
CA ARG A 124 -16.01 12.56 8.20
C ARG A 124 -17.24 13.08 8.93
N ASP A 125 -18.30 13.46 8.21
CA ASP A 125 -19.57 13.88 8.80
C ASP A 125 -20.45 12.66 9.14
N GLU A 126 -20.29 12.19 10.38
CA GLU A 126 -21.02 11.03 10.92
C GLU A 126 -22.55 11.18 10.82
N ILE A 127 -23.07 12.38 11.06
CA ILE A 127 -24.52 12.63 11.11
C ILE A 127 -25.11 12.58 9.70
N SER A 128 -24.49 13.28 8.75
CA SER A 128 -24.95 13.27 7.36
C SER A 128 -24.81 11.89 6.74
N LEU A 129 -23.73 11.17 7.04
CA LEU A 129 -23.51 9.81 6.57
C LEU A 129 -24.57 8.84 7.11
N ALA A 130 -24.88 8.89 8.40
CA ALA A 130 -25.93 8.05 9.00
C ALA A 130 -27.32 8.34 8.41
N LYS A 131 -27.66 9.62 8.22
CA LYS A 131 -28.93 10.02 7.56
C LYS A 131 -28.99 9.52 6.12
N CYS A 132 -27.88 9.60 5.39
CA CYS A 132 -27.76 9.12 4.01
C CYS A 132 -28.02 7.61 3.92
N LEU A 133 -27.31 6.79 4.71
CA LEU A 133 -27.48 5.33 4.69
C LEU A 133 -28.92 4.92 5.08
N LYS A 134 -29.54 5.64 6.03
CA LYS A 134 -30.95 5.42 6.39
C LYS A 134 -31.91 5.73 5.24
N LYS A 135 -31.61 6.74 4.41
CA LYS A 135 -32.42 7.13 3.25
C LYS A 135 -32.27 6.14 2.09
N ILE A 136 -31.03 5.80 1.72
CA ILE A 136 -30.77 5.03 0.50
C ILE A 136 -30.78 3.52 0.70
N GLN A 137 -30.68 3.05 1.96
CA GLN A 137 -30.76 1.63 2.35
C GLN A 137 -29.89 0.71 1.47
N PRO A 138 -28.56 0.95 1.40
CA PRO A 138 -27.71 0.18 0.52
C PRO A 138 -27.55 -1.24 1.07
N GLU A 139 -27.52 -2.23 0.17
CA GLU A 139 -27.30 -3.63 0.55
C GLU A 139 -25.81 -4.01 0.47
N ILE A 140 -25.07 -3.34 -0.43
CA ILE A 140 -23.65 -3.58 -0.68
C ILE A 140 -22.91 -2.25 -0.65
N VAL A 141 -21.86 -2.16 0.16
CA VAL A 141 -21.02 -0.97 0.28
C VAL A 141 -19.61 -1.27 -0.21
N PHE A 142 -19.13 -0.50 -1.18
CA PHE A 142 -17.73 -0.48 -1.62
C PHE A 142 -17.06 0.80 -1.12
N HIS A 143 -16.04 0.64 -0.28
CA HIS A 143 -15.32 1.77 0.32
C HIS A 143 -13.97 2.03 -0.35
N THR A 144 -13.96 3.06 -1.21
CA THR A 144 -12.77 3.48 -1.99
C THR A 144 -12.24 4.88 -1.63
N ALA A 145 -12.92 5.59 -0.73
CA ALA A 145 -12.51 6.91 -0.27
C ALA A 145 -11.31 6.84 0.68
N ALA A 146 -10.22 7.53 0.33
CA ALA A 146 -9.03 7.70 1.17
C ALA A 146 -8.13 8.82 0.66
N VAL A 147 -7.34 9.41 1.56
CA VAL A 147 -6.08 10.09 1.21
C VAL A 147 -5.06 9.01 0.87
N ARG A 148 -4.53 9.04 -0.36
CA ARG A 148 -3.70 7.96 -0.93
C ARG A 148 -2.23 8.29 -1.15
N ASP A 149 -1.88 9.58 -1.17
CA ASP A 149 -0.52 10.03 -1.46
C ASP A 149 0.32 9.96 -0.17
N PRO A 150 1.37 9.14 -0.10
CA PRO A 150 2.22 9.03 1.09
C PRO A 150 2.92 10.35 1.45
N GLY A 151 3.39 11.13 0.47
CA GLY A 151 4.03 12.42 0.71
C GLY A 151 3.05 13.45 1.24
N TYR A 152 1.81 13.45 0.74
CA TYR A 152 0.73 14.27 1.30
C TYR A 152 0.39 13.83 2.73
N ALA A 153 0.31 12.51 2.97
CA ALA A 153 -0.04 11.96 4.27
C ALA A 153 0.94 12.34 5.38
N GLU A 154 2.24 12.38 5.07
CA GLU A 154 3.27 12.83 6.02
C GLU A 154 3.16 14.33 6.36
N ARG A 155 2.71 15.16 5.41
CA ARG A 155 2.55 16.61 5.64
C ARG A 155 1.20 16.97 6.27
N ASN A 156 0.15 16.21 5.95
CA ASN A 156 -1.24 16.47 6.34
C ASN A 156 -1.79 15.33 7.19
N ILE A 157 -1.16 15.11 8.34
CA ILE A 157 -1.43 13.96 9.22
C ILE A 157 -2.86 14.00 9.75
N LEU A 158 -3.31 15.16 10.24
CA LEU A 158 -4.67 15.32 10.78
C LEU A 158 -5.74 14.95 9.75
N GLU A 159 -5.66 15.51 8.56
CA GLU A 159 -6.61 15.21 7.48
C GLU A 159 -6.57 13.74 7.07
N THR A 160 -5.36 13.16 6.97
CA THR A 160 -5.19 11.75 6.59
C THR A 160 -5.81 10.83 7.62
N VAL A 161 -5.58 11.07 8.92
CA VAL A 161 -6.17 10.27 9.99
C VAL A 161 -7.68 10.45 10.05
N GLN A 162 -8.17 11.70 9.95
CA GLN A 162 -9.61 11.99 9.95
C GLN A 162 -10.31 11.32 8.77
N THR A 163 -9.74 11.38 7.58
CA THR A 163 -10.34 10.78 6.38
C THR A 163 -10.23 9.26 6.40
N ASN A 164 -9.01 8.73 6.55
CA ASN A 164 -8.77 7.30 6.39
C ASN A 164 -9.30 6.51 7.58
N ILE A 165 -9.02 6.93 8.83
CA ILE A 165 -9.41 6.16 10.01
C ILE A 165 -10.80 6.58 10.49
N ILE A 166 -11.00 7.85 10.81
CA ILE A 166 -12.26 8.31 11.41
C ILE A 166 -13.42 8.21 10.40
N GLY A 167 -13.17 8.55 9.13
CA GLY A 167 -14.15 8.38 8.06
C GLY A 167 -14.55 6.91 7.84
N THR A 168 -13.58 6.00 7.80
CA THR A 168 -13.86 4.54 7.73
C THR A 168 -14.66 4.10 8.95
N TRP A 169 -14.25 4.52 10.16
CA TRP A 169 -14.94 4.20 11.40
C TRP A 169 -16.41 4.67 11.38
N ASN A 170 -16.66 5.91 10.99
CA ASN A 170 -18.00 6.48 10.89
C ASN A 170 -18.85 5.69 9.89
N LEU A 171 -18.29 5.32 8.74
CA LEU A 171 -18.99 4.52 7.73
C LEU A 171 -19.32 3.12 8.23
N VAL A 172 -18.37 2.44 8.87
CA VAL A 172 -18.60 1.12 9.48
C VAL A 172 -19.69 1.22 10.55
N LYS A 173 -19.62 2.20 11.45
CA LYS A 173 -20.65 2.44 12.47
C LYS A 173 -22.03 2.71 11.86
N ALA A 174 -22.11 3.49 10.79
CA ALA A 174 -23.36 3.75 10.09
C ALA A 174 -23.91 2.48 9.39
N CYS A 175 -23.03 1.63 8.84
CA CYS A 175 -23.42 0.34 8.25
C CYS A 175 -23.95 -0.62 9.32
N GLU A 176 -23.28 -0.73 10.47
CA GLU A 176 -23.71 -1.59 11.59
C GLU A 176 -25.08 -1.19 12.16
N ASN A 177 -25.43 0.10 12.07
CA ASN A 177 -26.74 0.61 12.45
C ASN A 177 -27.80 0.45 11.34
N SER A 178 -27.41 -0.03 10.14
CA SER A 178 -28.32 -0.24 9.01
C SER A 178 -28.72 -1.71 8.89
N ILE A 179 -30.03 -1.96 8.75
CA ILE A 179 -30.57 -3.32 8.61
C ILE A 179 -30.35 -3.87 7.18
N SER A 180 -30.27 -2.98 6.17
CA SER A 180 -30.15 -3.33 4.76
C SER A 180 -28.76 -3.82 4.36
N VAL A 181 -27.70 -3.25 4.94
CA VAL A 181 -26.31 -3.59 4.56
C VAL A 181 -26.01 -5.05 4.89
N LYS A 182 -25.55 -5.81 3.88
CA LYS A 182 -25.15 -7.21 4.00
C LYS A 182 -23.68 -7.44 3.71
N ASN A 183 -23.12 -6.67 2.79
CA ASN A 183 -21.72 -6.79 2.38
C ASN A 183 -21.01 -5.44 2.42
N PHE A 184 -19.77 -5.44 2.91
CA PHE A 184 -18.88 -4.29 2.93
C PHE A 184 -17.51 -4.67 2.39
N VAL A 185 -17.11 -4.05 1.29
CA VAL A 185 -15.83 -4.31 0.62
C VAL A 185 -14.93 -3.09 0.72
N PHE A 186 -13.73 -3.26 1.27
CA PHE A 186 -12.78 -2.17 1.49
C PHE A 186 -11.56 -2.23 0.59
N THR A 187 -11.16 -1.06 0.09
CA THR A 187 -9.86 -0.91 -0.58
C THR A 187 -8.76 -0.66 0.43
N SER A 188 -7.76 -1.53 0.47
CA SER A 188 -6.51 -1.37 1.21
C SER A 188 -5.31 -1.28 0.24
N THR A 189 -4.10 -1.34 0.78
CA THR A 189 -2.85 -1.21 0.02
C THR A 189 -1.87 -2.29 0.43
N GLY A 190 -1.04 -2.73 -0.51
CA GLY A 190 0.09 -3.62 -0.24
C GLY A 190 1.04 -3.13 0.84
N LYS A 191 1.13 -1.81 1.05
CA LYS A 191 1.94 -1.24 2.15
C LYS A 191 1.43 -1.63 3.54
N ALA A 192 0.16 -2.00 3.68
CA ALA A 192 -0.43 -2.48 4.94
C ALA A 192 -0.01 -3.92 5.29
N SER A 193 0.69 -4.64 4.40
CA SER A 193 1.35 -5.91 4.75
C SER A 193 2.47 -5.72 5.78
N ARG A 194 2.95 -4.49 5.95
CA ARG A 194 3.84 -4.10 7.03
C ARG A 194 3.01 -3.92 8.30
N TYR A 195 3.13 -4.88 9.21
CA TYR A 195 2.37 -4.87 10.46
C TYR A 195 2.63 -3.66 11.34
N PHE A 196 3.85 -3.12 11.28
CA PHE A 196 4.22 -1.87 11.89
C PHE A 196 5.08 -1.05 10.92
N THR A 197 4.78 0.24 10.81
CA THR A 197 5.49 1.23 9.99
C THR A 197 5.18 2.62 10.53
N GLN A 198 6.11 3.56 10.38
CA GLN A 198 5.87 4.96 10.73
C GLN A 198 5.36 5.80 9.54
N GLU A 199 5.23 5.18 8.35
CA GLU A 199 4.56 5.78 7.18
C GLU A 199 3.07 5.99 7.46
N ILE A 200 2.65 7.26 7.62
CA ILE A 200 1.29 7.62 8.04
C ILE A 200 0.21 6.98 7.15
N TYR A 201 0.39 7.02 5.83
CA TYR A 201 -0.56 6.42 4.89
C TYR A 201 -0.75 4.92 5.17
N ALA A 202 0.34 4.16 5.28
CA ALA A 202 0.29 2.72 5.48
C ALA A 202 -0.28 2.37 6.86
N SER A 203 0.14 3.07 7.91
CA SER A 203 -0.38 2.92 9.28
C SER A 203 -1.89 3.10 9.34
N THR A 204 -2.42 4.13 8.68
CA THR A 204 -3.88 4.39 8.66
C THR A 204 -4.65 3.28 7.97
N LYS A 205 -4.14 2.74 6.84
CA LYS A 205 -4.79 1.63 6.15
C LYS A 205 -4.73 0.35 6.98
N LYS A 206 -3.61 0.04 7.65
CA LYS A 206 -3.51 -1.13 8.54
C LYS A 206 -4.51 -1.07 9.70
N ILE A 207 -4.70 0.11 10.31
CA ILE A 207 -5.73 0.28 11.35
C ILE A 207 -7.13 0.05 10.78
N CYS A 208 -7.43 0.51 9.57
CA CYS A 208 -8.71 0.23 8.92
C CYS A 208 -8.94 -1.27 8.72
N GLU A 209 -7.92 -2.01 8.28
CA GLU A 209 -8.01 -3.48 8.17
C GLU A 209 -8.39 -4.11 9.53
N ASN A 210 -7.72 -3.69 10.61
CA ASN A 210 -8.01 -4.18 11.97
C ASN A 210 -9.43 -3.81 12.46
N ILE A 211 -9.92 -2.61 12.12
CA ILE A 211 -11.30 -2.21 12.41
C ILE A 211 -12.25 -3.19 11.73
N LEU A 212 -12.06 -3.45 10.43
CA LEU A 212 -12.93 -4.33 9.66
C LEU A 212 -12.91 -5.76 10.18
N ASP A 213 -11.75 -6.32 10.53
CA ASP A 213 -11.67 -7.62 11.19
C ASP A 213 -12.47 -7.65 12.50
N ALA A 214 -12.26 -6.66 13.38
CA ALA A 214 -12.92 -6.62 14.68
C ALA A 214 -14.46 -6.54 14.57
N PHE A 215 -14.98 -5.85 13.55
CA PHE A 215 -16.41 -5.85 13.26
C PHE A 215 -16.85 -7.16 12.61
N SER A 216 -16.09 -7.71 11.66
CA SER A 216 -16.43 -8.97 10.96
C SER A 216 -16.73 -10.11 11.93
N ARG A 217 -15.94 -10.23 13.02
CA ARG A 217 -16.07 -11.29 14.03
C ARG A 217 -17.38 -11.26 14.82
N THR A 218 -18.05 -10.11 14.89
CA THR A 218 -19.25 -9.91 15.72
C THR A 218 -20.49 -9.47 14.93
N SER A 219 -20.31 -8.99 13.70
CA SER A 219 -21.38 -8.43 12.88
C SER A 219 -22.14 -9.49 12.06
N LYS A 220 -23.34 -9.13 11.62
CA LYS A 220 -24.09 -9.84 10.58
C LYS A 220 -23.64 -9.45 9.17
N ILE A 221 -22.97 -8.30 9.02
CA ILE A 221 -22.40 -7.82 7.76
C ILE A 221 -21.16 -8.64 7.45
N LYS A 222 -21.02 -9.09 6.21
CA LYS A 222 -19.80 -9.72 5.72
C LYS A 222 -18.83 -8.62 5.29
N TYR A 223 -17.67 -8.59 5.92
CA TYR A 223 -16.60 -7.66 5.59
C TYR A 223 -15.54 -8.37 4.78
N SER A 224 -15.12 -7.76 3.68
CA SER A 224 -13.96 -8.19 2.93
C SER A 224 -13.16 -6.98 2.48
N MET A 225 -11.95 -7.21 2.02
CA MET A 225 -11.07 -6.16 1.55
C MET A 225 -10.19 -6.63 0.41
N VAL A 226 -9.53 -5.67 -0.23
CA VAL A 226 -8.54 -5.93 -1.29
C VAL A 226 -7.27 -5.17 -0.99
N ARG A 227 -6.10 -5.73 -1.28
CA ARG A 227 -4.83 -4.99 -1.24
C ARG A 227 -4.37 -4.73 -2.66
N PHE A 228 -4.35 -3.46 -3.05
CA PHE A 228 -3.76 -3.05 -4.32
C PHE A 228 -2.26 -2.84 -4.21
N THR A 229 -1.54 -3.13 -5.29
CA THR A 229 -0.23 -2.54 -5.52
C THR A 229 -0.37 -1.19 -6.23
N HIS A 230 0.71 -0.66 -6.78
CA HIS A 230 0.73 0.62 -7.47
C HIS A 230 -0.19 0.62 -8.70
N ILE A 231 -1.24 1.44 -8.69
CA ILE A 231 -2.14 1.57 -9.85
C ILE A 231 -1.52 2.55 -10.85
N TYR A 232 -1.00 2.04 -11.97
CA TYR A 232 -0.24 2.90 -12.90
C TYR A 232 -1.12 3.99 -13.54
N CYS A 233 -2.42 3.71 -13.77
CA CYS A 233 -3.36 4.62 -14.45
C CYS A 233 -3.54 5.96 -13.72
N ASN A 234 -3.30 6.00 -12.41
CA ASN A 234 -3.39 7.21 -11.60
C ASN A 234 -2.09 7.51 -10.84
N SER A 235 -0.98 6.99 -11.36
CA SER A 235 0.34 7.16 -10.76
C SER A 235 0.84 8.60 -10.94
N LEU A 236 1.04 9.29 -9.81
CA LEU A 236 1.68 10.61 -9.78
C LEU A 236 3.08 10.54 -10.37
N MET A 237 3.92 9.61 -9.89
CA MET A 237 5.26 9.34 -10.41
C MET A 237 5.27 9.16 -11.94
N ASN A 238 4.42 8.27 -12.48
CA ASN A 238 4.39 8.02 -13.93
C ASN A 238 4.00 9.28 -14.73
N ASN A 239 3.02 10.04 -14.24
CA ASN A 239 2.58 11.27 -14.87
C ASN A 239 3.66 12.37 -14.80
N GLU A 240 4.32 12.51 -13.65
CA GLU A 240 5.42 13.46 -13.45
C GLU A 240 6.59 13.13 -14.37
N LEU A 241 7.03 11.88 -14.46
CA LEU A 241 8.12 11.48 -15.35
C LEU A 241 7.76 11.72 -16.82
N LYS A 242 6.55 11.32 -17.23
CA LYS A 242 6.05 11.52 -18.60
C LYS A 242 5.96 13.01 -18.95
N ASN A 243 5.39 13.84 -18.06
CA ASN A 243 5.23 15.26 -18.32
C ASN A 243 6.59 15.98 -18.31
N SER A 244 7.43 15.70 -17.31
CA SER A 244 8.77 16.29 -17.20
C SER A 244 9.61 16.01 -18.44
N SER A 245 9.56 14.77 -18.97
CA SER A 245 10.27 14.43 -20.21
C SER A 245 9.85 15.27 -21.41
N LYS A 246 8.62 15.80 -21.43
CA LYS A 246 8.06 16.59 -22.53
C LYS A 246 8.20 18.09 -22.34
N SER A 247 8.08 18.58 -21.11
CA SER A 247 7.91 20.02 -20.84
C SER A 247 9.00 20.66 -20.00
N LEU A 248 9.86 19.88 -19.34
CA LEU A 248 10.93 20.40 -18.49
C LEU A 248 12.30 20.08 -19.09
N ASP A 249 13.32 20.83 -18.71
CA ASP A 249 14.69 20.64 -19.22
C ASP A 249 15.48 19.58 -18.45
N TYR A 250 14.82 18.83 -17.56
CA TYR A 250 15.39 17.70 -16.83
C TYR A 250 14.27 16.77 -16.32
N VAL A 251 14.62 15.55 -15.92
CA VAL A 251 13.72 14.61 -15.24
C VAL A 251 14.26 14.26 -13.86
N LYS A 252 13.47 14.57 -12.82
CA LYS A 252 13.80 14.23 -11.43
C LYS A 252 13.37 12.80 -11.09
N ILE A 253 14.26 12.07 -10.42
CA ILE A 253 13.99 10.77 -9.81
C ILE A 253 14.63 10.71 -8.42
N HIS A 254 14.03 9.99 -7.48
CA HIS A 254 14.56 9.95 -6.11
C HIS A 254 15.92 9.26 -6.03
N SER A 255 16.00 8.03 -6.53
CA SER A 255 17.24 7.25 -6.58
C SER A 255 17.10 6.10 -7.59
N PRO A 256 18.22 5.54 -8.08
CA PRO A 256 18.15 4.28 -8.83
C PRO A 256 17.70 3.12 -7.92
N GLY A 257 17.31 2.00 -8.51
CA GLY A 257 16.93 0.79 -7.78
C GLY A 257 15.59 0.89 -7.04
N LYS A 258 14.71 1.80 -7.45
CA LYS A 258 13.35 1.94 -6.88
C LYS A 258 12.35 1.23 -7.77
N PHE A 259 11.83 0.12 -7.25
CA PHE A 259 10.98 -0.80 -7.98
C PHE A 259 9.52 -0.72 -7.48
N VAL A 260 8.58 -0.77 -8.41
CA VAL A 260 7.15 -0.85 -8.12
C VAL A 260 6.50 -1.95 -8.95
N THR A 261 5.75 -2.85 -8.32
CA THR A 261 4.82 -3.70 -9.08
C THR A 261 3.59 -2.88 -9.44
N ALA A 262 3.12 -2.99 -10.67
CA ALA A 262 1.98 -2.23 -11.15
C ALA A 262 0.73 -3.09 -11.28
N GLN A 263 -0.43 -2.44 -11.17
CA GLN A 263 -1.76 -3.00 -11.40
C GLN A 263 -2.57 -2.02 -12.25
N ASN A 264 -3.50 -2.52 -13.05
CA ASN A 264 -4.42 -1.71 -13.83
C ASN A 264 -5.79 -1.55 -13.16
N LEU A 265 -6.63 -0.66 -13.72
CA LEU A 265 -7.95 -0.36 -13.14
C LEU A 265 -8.95 -1.52 -13.30
N THR A 266 -8.85 -2.30 -14.37
CA THR A 266 -9.68 -3.50 -14.58
C THR A 266 -9.38 -4.56 -13.53
N GLU A 267 -8.11 -4.88 -13.30
CA GLU A 267 -7.68 -5.77 -12.21
C GLU A 267 -8.18 -5.26 -10.86
N ALA A 268 -8.06 -3.95 -10.59
CA ALA A 268 -8.50 -3.38 -9.32
C ALA A 268 -10.01 -3.52 -9.09
N SER A 269 -10.82 -3.23 -10.11
CA SER A 269 -12.26 -3.40 -10.07
C SER A 269 -12.66 -4.87 -9.93
N TYR A 270 -12.03 -5.77 -10.70
CA TYR A 270 -12.35 -7.18 -10.67
C TYR A 270 -11.95 -7.84 -9.34
N LEU A 271 -10.88 -7.37 -8.71
CA LEU A 271 -10.49 -7.81 -7.38
C LEU A 271 -11.55 -7.41 -6.33
N LEU A 272 -12.15 -6.22 -6.45
CA LEU A 272 -13.25 -5.77 -5.58
C LEU A 272 -14.51 -6.61 -5.76
N LEU A 273 -14.87 -6.95 -6.99
CA LEU A 273 -16.00 -7.83 -7.29
C LEU A 273 -15.76 -9.25 -6.77
N ASN A 274 -14.54 -9.79 -6.92
CA ASN A 274 -14.18 -11.06 -6.31
C ASN A 274 -14.25 -10.99 -4.78
N ALA A 275 -13.86 -9.87 -4.16
CA ALA A 275 -13.92 -9.71 -2.71
C ALA A 275 -15.35 -9.70 -2.18
N LEU A 276 -16.32 -9.20 -2.95
CA LEU A 276 -17.74 -9.34 -2.63
C LEU A 276 -18.15 -10.82 -2.57
N ILE A 277 -17.78 -11.63 -3.56
CA ILE A 277 -18.16 -13.04 -3.64
C ILE A 277 -17.46 -13.90 -2.58
N ASN A 278 -16.21 -13.58 -2.25
CA ASN A 278 -15.42 -14.28 -1.24
C ASN A 278 -15.59 -13.69 0.17
N ALA A 279 -16.61 -12.85 0.39
CA ALA A 279 -16.92 -12.34 1.71
C ALA A 279 -17.59 -13.43 2.56
N GLU A 280 -17.09 -13.63 3.78
CA GLU A 280 -17.56 -14.64 4.71
C GLU A 280 -18.08 -14.03 6.01
N SER A 281 -18.89 -14.77 6.74
CA SER A 281 -19.33 -14.34 8.08
C SER A 281 -18.22 -14.63 9.09
N LYS A 282 -18.04 -13.75 10.08
CA LYS A 282 -17.10 -13.88 11.20
C LYS A 282 -15.61 -13.81 10.85
N ILE A 283 -15.25 -13.70 9.58
CA ILE A 283 -13.85 -13.60 9.11
C ILE A 283 -13.77 -12.48 8.09
N CYS A 284 -12.77 -11.60 8.21
CA CYS A 284 -12.50 -10.60 7.20
C CYS A 284 -11.40 -11.06 6.25
N ASN A 285 -11.82 -11.55 5.08
CA ASN A 285 -10.91 -11.96 4.03
C ASN A 285 -10.37 -10.73 3.28
N PHE A 286 -9.07 -10.74 2.96
CA PHE A 286 -8.44 -9.83 2.02
C PHE A 286 -7.97 -10.57 0.77
N LEU A 287 -8.20 -9.96 -0.38
CA LEU A 287 -7.82 -10.51 -1.68
C LEU A 287 -6.68 -9.72 -2.29
N LEU A 288 -5.82 -10.42 -3.02
CA LEU A 288 -4.70 -9.84 -3.74
C LEU A 288 -4.41 -10.59 -5.04
N VAL A 289 -3.86 -9.87 -6.01
CA VAL A 289 -3.37 -10.45 -7.27
C VAL A 289 -2.19 -11.39 -6.93
N LYS A 290 -2.28 -12.65 -7.34
CA LYS A 290 -1.26 -13.66 -7.04
C LYS A 290 0.05 -13.37 -7.79
N ASN A 291 -0.04 -13.12 -9.10
CA ASN A 291 1.10 -12.82 -9.95
C ASN A 291 1.16 -11.32 -10.29
N LEU A 292 2.05 -10.61 -9.61
CA LEU A 292 2.28 -9.18 -9.84
C LEU A 292 3.31 -8.90 -10.94
N GLU A 293 3.87 -9.96 -11.54
CA GLU A 293 4.97 -9.94 -12.51
C GLU A 293 6.21 -9.18 -12.00
N TRP A 294 7.16 -8.93 -12.90
CA TRP A 294 8.38 -8.21 -12.58
C TRP A 294 8.09 -6.75 -12.23
N PRO A 295 8.70 -6.22 -11.15
CA PRO A 295 8.49 -4.83 -10.78
C PRO A 295 9.24 -3.91 -11.73
N VAL A 296 8.67 -2.73 -11.95
CA VAL A 296 9.20 -1.69 -12.84
C VAL A 296 10.08 -0.73 -12.06
N GLU A 297 11.26 -0.45 -12.59
CA GLU A 297 12.16 0.56 -12.04
C GLU A 297 11.75 1.97 -12.46
N SER A 298 11.74 2.93 -11.52
CA SER A 298 11.45 4.34 -11.85
C SER A 298 12.47 4.97 -12.80
N LEU A 299 13.75 4.58 -12.69
CA LEU A 299 14.81 5.03 -13.60
C LEU A 299 14.55 4.53 -15.02
N GLU A 300 14.24 3.26 -15.20
CA GLU A 300 13.92 2.67 -16.51
C GLU A 300 12.74 3.37 -17.17
N LEU A 301 11.71 3.69 -16.40
CA LEU A 301 10.55 4.45 -16.86
C LEU A 301 10.92 5.89 -17.28
N ALA A 302 11.79 6.55 -16.53
CA ALA A 302 12.29 7.89 -16.87
C ALA A 302 13.09 7.87 -18.18
N LEU A 303 14.03 6.93 -18.31
CA LEU A 303 14.84 6.73 -19.52
C LEU A 303 13.95 6.42 -20.74
N TYR A 304 12.94 5.55 -20.58
CA TYR A 304 11.98 5.25 -21.63
C TYR A 304 11.25 6.51 -22.12
N TYR A 305 10.79 7.37 -21.21
CA TYR A 305 10.10 8.60 -21.60
C TYR A 305 11.02 9.63 -22.24
N ILE A 306 12.25 9.80 -21.74
CA ILE A 306 13.24 10.68 -22.35
C ILE A 306 13.55 10.21 -23.77
N LYS A 307 13.86 8.92 -23.95
CA LYS A 307 14.12 8.32 -25.28
C LYS A 307 12.96 8.61 -26.26
N ASN A 308 11.72 8.33 -25.85
CA ASN A 308 10.56 8.52 -26.72
C ASN A 308 10.15 9.98 -26.93
N SER A 309 10.63 10.90 -26.10
CA SER A 309 10.44 12.33 -26.32
C SER A 309 11.35 12.88 -27.43
N GLY A 310 12.43 12.17 -27.78
CA GLY A 310 13.46 12.63 -28.71
C GLY A 310 14.36 13.75 -28.15
N ARG A 311 14.18 14.15 -26.89
CA ARG A 311 14.95 15.23 -26.25
C ARG A 311 16.19 14.68 -25.57
N ARG A 312 17.29 15.46 -25.62
CA ARG A 312 18.52 15.21 -24.86
C ARG A 312 18.48 16.04 -23.58
N ILE A 313 17.91 15.48 -22.53
CA ILE A 313 17.79 16.12 -21.21
C ILE A 313 18.37 15.21 -20.12
N PRO A 314 18.88 15.78 -19.01
CA PRO A 314 19.47 15.02 -17.94
C PRO A 314 18.43 14.38 -17.01
N ILE A 315 18.82 13.25 -16.44
CA ILE A 315 18.24 12.70 -15.23
C ILE A 315 18.94 13.30 -14.01
N VAL A 316 18.16 13.68 -12.99
CA VAL A 316 18.65 14.27 -11.74
C VAL A 316 18.15 13.46 -10.55
N PHE A 317 19.07 13.00 -9.71
CA PHE A 317 18.78 12.30 -8.45
C PHE A 317 18.51 13.29 -7.30
N THR A 318 17.37 13.15 -6.63
CA THR A 318 16.95 14.07 -5.55
C THR A 318 17.05 13.49 -4.15
N GLY A 319 17.32 12.18 -4.01
CA GLY A 319 17.14 11.47 -2.76
C GLY A 319 15.67 11.15 -2.45
N ASN A 320 15.46 10.35 -1.40
CA ASN A 320 14.14 9.92 -0.97
C ASN A 320 13.50 10.99 -0.08
N PRO A 321 12.24 11.39 -0.34
CA PRO A 321 11.51 12.26 0.57
C PRO A 321 11.21 11.52 1.89
N LYS A 322 10.95 12.29 2.95
CA LYS A 322 10.54 11.76 4.26
C LYS A 322 9.28 10.89 4.08
N GLY A 323 9.28 9.70 4.70
CA GLY A 323 8.21 8.70 4.57
C GLY A 323 8.37 7.73 3.39
N TYR A 324 9.44 7.81 2.60
CA TYR A 324 9.74 6.84 1.51
C TYR A 324 10.99 5.98 1.78
N SER A 325 11.61 6.15 2.96
CA SER A 325 12.95 5.65 3.29
C SER A 325 12.99 4.67 4.46
N GLU A 326 11.85 4.22 5.01
CA GLU A 326 11.87 3.29 6.13
C GLU A 326 12.26 1.87 5.70
N LYS A 327 13.40 1.43 6.24
CA LYS A 327 13.77 0.03 6.30
C LYS A 327 12.77 -0.67 7.23
N PHE A 328 12.14 -1.73 6.76
CA PHE A 328 11.16 -2.50 7.55
C PHE A 328 11.58 -3.97 7.59
N PHE A 329 11.18 -4.69 8.65
CA PHE A 329 11.42 -6.13 8.72
C PHE A 329 10.62 -6.84 7.65
N ARG A 330 11.32 -7.54 6.75
CA ARG A 330 10.69 -8.33 5.69
C ARG A 330 10.01 -9.54 6.32
N GLY A 331 8.69 -9.59 6.21
CA GLY A 331 7.85 -10.73 6.59
C GLY A 331 7.09 -11.32 5.41
N GLN A 332 7.39 -10.91 4.17
CA GLN A 332 6.65 -11.34 2.98
C GLN A 332 7.04 -12.75 2.48
N LEU A 333 8.08 -13.35 3.06
CA LEU A 333 8.50 -14.70 2.73
C LEU A 333 7.71 -15.71 3.57
N ASP A 334 7.06 -16.67 2.90
CA ASP A 334 6.51 -17.83 3.56
C ASP A 334 7.56 -18.96 3.54
N TRP A 335 8.19 -19.24 4.68
CA TRP A 335 9.23 -20.27 4.77
C TRP A 335 8.72 -21.69 4.56
N ASN A 336 7.40 -21.93 4.68
CA ASN A 336 6.81 -23.24 4.36
C ASN A 336 6.55 -23.37 2.84
N LYS A 337 6.42 -22.25 2.12
CA LYS A 337 6.20 -22.19 0.67
C LYS A 337 7.08 -21.09 0.04
N PRO A 338 8.42 -21.24 0.06
CA PRO A 338 9.34 -20.16 -0.31
C PRO A 338 9.27 -19.76 -1.79
N GLN A 339 8.68 -20.60 -2.64
CA GLN A 339 8.47 -20.32 -4.05
C GLN A 339 7.25 -19.41 -4.31
N GLU A 340 6.36 -19.25 -3.33
CA GLU A 340 5.16 -18.42 -3.45
C GLU A 340 5.34 -17.05 -2.78
N LEU A 341 6.34 -16.29 -3.21
CA LEU A 341 6.57 -14.93 -2.74
C LEU A 341 5.50 -13.98 -3.28
N ASN A 342 4.82 -13.25 -2.39
CA ASN A 342 3.95 -12.15 -2.79
C ASN A 342 4.15 -10.94 -1.86
N LEU A 343 4.39 -9.77 -2.45
CA LEU A 343 4.77 -8.55 -1.73
C LEU A 343 3.62 -7.93 -0.92
N LEU A 344 2.38 -8.40 -1.11
CA LEU A 344 1.17 -7.83 -0.53
C LEU A 344 0.65 -8.61 0.68
N ILE A 345 1.31 -9.70 1.06
CA ILE A 345 0.97 -10.55 2.19
C ILE A 345 2.17 -10.69 3.13
N ASN A 346 1.91 -10.76 4.43
CA ASN A 346 2.90 -11.09 5.43
C ASN A 346 2.76 -12.55 5.88
N VAL A 347 3.83 -13.18 6.34
CA VAL A 347 3.85 -14.54 6.87
C VAL A 347 2.86 -14.72 8.02
N TYR A 348 2.67 -13.68 8.83
CA TYR A 348 1.70 -13.66 9.91
C TYR A 348 0.26 -13.87 9.42
N GLU A 349 -0.02 -13.53 8.16
CA GLU A 349 -1.34 -13.58 7.54
C GLU A 349 -1.54 -14.89 6.76
N ASN A 350 -0.75 -15.94 6.99
CA ASN A 350 -0.87 -17.21 6.28
C ASN A 350 -1.90 -18.19 6.89
N GLN A 351 -2.70 -17.75 7.86
CA GLN A 351 -3.65 -18.62 8.58
C GLN A 351 -4.72 -19.24 7.67
N LYS A 352 -5.14 -18.53 6.61
CA LYS A 352 -6.15 -18.97 5.65
C LYS A 352 -5.73 -18.65 4.21
N ARG A 353 -4.57 -19.17 3.80
CA ARG A 353 -4.02 -18.89 2.47
C ARG A 353 -4.66 -19.79 1.40
N GLU A 354 -5.60 -19.23 0.65
CA GLU A 354 -6.32 -19.91 -0.43
C GLU A 354 -6.03 -19.25 -1.79
N ILE A 355 -6.20 -20.03 -2.85
CA ILE A 355 -6.11 -19.55 -4.23
C ILE A 355 -7.46 -19.82 -4.89
N ASN A 356 -7.99 -18.82 -5.60
CA ASN A 356 -9.26 -19.00 -6.30
C ASN A 356 -9.15 -20.07 -7.42
N LYS A 357 -10.30 -20.50 -7.95
CA LYS A 357 -10.37 -21.56 -8.97
C LYS A 357 -9.51 -21.27 -10.22
N ALA A 358 -9.40 -20.01 -10.62
CA ALA A 358 -8.63 -19.61 -11.79
C ALA A 358 -7.12 -19.49 -11.55
N GLY A 359 -6.66 -19.52 -10.29
CA GLY A 359 -5.25 -19.49 -9.96
C GLY A 359 -4.61 -18.10 -9.97
N ASP A 360 -5.37 -17.02 -10.11
CA ASP A 360 -4.90 -15.64 -10.31
C ASP A 360 -5.09 -14.72 -9.09
N ILE A 361 -5.92 -15.13 -8.13
CA ILE A 361 -6.19 -14.40 -6.89
C ILE A 361 -5.79 -15.25 -5.68
N LEU A 362 -5.05 -14.63 -4.77
CA LEU A 362 -4.78 -15.16 -3.44
C LEU A 362 -5.73 -14.52 -2.44
N ILE A 363 -6.29 -15.34 -1.57
CA ILE A 363 -7.24 -14.97 -0.52
C ILE A 363 -6.55 -15.29 0.81
N SER A 364 -6.60 -14.34 1.75
CA SER A 364 -6.17 -14.61 3.12
C SER A 364 -6.93 -13.78 4.15
N SER A 365 -6.61 -13.94 5.42
CA SER A 365 -7.21 -13.19 6.53
C SER A 365 -6.14 -12.48 7.35
N ILE A 366 -6.44 -11.29 7.85
CA ILE A 366 -5.50 -10.57 8.72
C ILE A 366 -5.41 -11.24 10.09
N VAL A 367 -4.33 -10.98 10.81
CA VAL A 367 -4.20 -11.43 12.21
C VAL A 367 -5.09 -10.56 13.09
N PRO A 368 -5.90 -11.16 13.98
CA PRO A 368 -6.81 -10.42 14.83
C PRO A 368 -6.07 -9.65 15.93
N CYS A 369 -6.74 -8.64 16.48
CA CYS A 369 -6.37 -7.97 17.72
C CYS A 369 -7.60 -7.77 18.64
N GLU A 370 -7.36 -7.41 19.89
CA GLU A 370 -8.41 -7.05 20.83
C GLU A 370 -9.16 -5.80 20.37
N LYS A 371 -10.50 -5.93 20.33
CA LYS A 371 -11.40 -4.82 19.94
C LYS A 371 -11.23 -3.60 20.85
N ARG A 372 -10.93 -3.80 22.14
CA ARG A 372 -10.73 -2.72 23.12
C ARG A 372 -9.62 -1.75 22.70
N LEU A 373 -8.48 -2.27 22.22
CA LEU A 373 -7.33 -1.47 21.79
C LEU A 373 -7.68 -0.56 20.60
N LEU A 374 -8.51 -1.05 19.67
CA LEU A 374 -9.00 -0.24 18.54
C LEU A 374 -9.90 0.89 19.02
N PHE A 375 -10.82 0.63 19.96
CA PHE A 375 -11.70 1.67 20.49
C PHE A 375 -10.92 2.74 21.25
N GLU A 376 -9.95 2.34 22.09
CA GLU A 376 -9.06 3.27 22.78
C GLU A 376 -8.29 4.16 21.79
N LEU A 377 -7.72 3.57 20.74
CA LEU A 377 -7.04 4.31 19.68
C LEU A 377 -7.98 5.31 19.00
N ILE A 378 -9.19 4.89 18.61
CA ILE A 378 -10.16 5.79 17.95
C ILE A 378 -10.53 6.95 18.86
N GLN A 379 -10.74 6.74 20.16
CA GLN A 379 -11.02 7.83 21.10
C GLN A 379 -9.86 8.82 21.19
N ASN A 380 -8.62 8.33 21.32
CA ASN A 380 -7.43 9.17 21.36
C ASN A 380 -7.24 9.97 20.06
N LEU A 381 -7.52 9.36 18.91
CA LEU A 381 -7.42 10.06 17.61
C LEU A 381 -8.53 11.10 17.42
N LYS A 382 -9.70 10.92 18.03
CA LYS A 382 -10.80 11.90 17.99
C LYS A 382 -10.54 13.10 18.90
N SER A 383 -9.85 12.93 20.03
CA SER A 383 -9.52 14.01 20.96
C SER A 383 -8.31 14.85 20.55
N SER A 384 -7.44 14.28 19.71
CA SER A 384 -6.21 14.92 19.24
C SER A 384 -6.49 16.00 18.18
N LEU A 385 -5.96 17.20 18.39
CA LEU A 385 -6.14 18.34 17.46
C LEU A 385 -4.83 18.82 16.81
N ARG A 386 -3.67 18.32 17.26
CA ARG A 386 -2.35 18.75 16.77
C ARG A 386 -1.68 17.66 15.93
N PRO A 387 -1.01 17.98 14.81
CA PRO A 387 -0.43 16.97 13.92
C PRO A 387 0.59 16.02 14.59
N ASN A 388 1.47 16.56 15.45
CA ASN A 388 2.50 15.74 16.12
C ASN A 388 1.88 14.77 17.13
N GLU A 389 0.93 15.26 17.92
CA GLU A 389 0.17 14.45 18.89
C GLU A 389 -0.67 13.38 18.16
N GLN A 390 -1.27 13.71 17.01
CA GLN A 390 -1.97 12.75 16.17
C GLN A 390 -1.03 11.64 15.68
N LYS A 391 0.18 12.00 15.25
CA LYS A 391 1.20 11.04 14.80
C LYS A 391 1.60 10.11 15.94
N GLU A 392 1.89 10.65 17.11
CA GLU A 392 2.29 9.87 18.29
C GLU A 392 1.17 8.91 18.71
N ASN A 393 -0.06 9.39 18.83
CA ASN A 393 -1.22 8.56 19.18
C ASN A 393 -1.49 7.47 18.15
N LEU A 394 -1.35 7.79 16.86
CA LEU A 394 -1.46 6.82 15.77
C LEU A 394 -0.43 5.70 15.88
N LEU A 395 0.85 6.06 16.04
CA LEU A 395 1.95 5.11 16.06
C LEU A 395 1.96 4.28 17.34
N SER A 396 1.73 4.90 18.51
CA SER A 396 1.62 4.19 19.80
C SER A 396 0.44 3.21 19.80
N GLY A 397 -0.70 3.60 19.24
CA GLY A 397 -1.84 2.69 19.12
C GLY A 397 -1.60 1.54 18.16
N LEU A 398 -0.99 1.81 16.99
CA LEU A 398 -0.60 0.77 16.05
C LEU A 398 0.40 -0.21 16.68
N GLU A 399 1.35 0.30 17.46
CA GLU A 399 2.31 -0.53 18.20
C GLU A 399 1.60 -1.48 19.17
N LYS A 400 0.68 -0.97 19.99
CA LYS A 400 -0.11 -1.78 20.93
C LYS A 400 -0.94 -2.86 20.21
N ILE A 401 -1.58 -2.49 19.10
CA ILE A 401 -2.36 -3.42 18.27
C ILE A 401 -1.45 -4.51 17.69
N PHE A 402 -0.25 -4.14 17.23
CA PHE A 402 0.70 -5.11 16.68
C PHE A 402 1.21 -6.06 17.75
N ILE A 403 1.62 -5.55 18.93
CA ILE A 403 2.04 -6.36 20.08
C ILE A 403 0.95 -7.37 20.45
N ASP A 404 -0.31 -6.93 20.48
CA ASP A 404 -1.45 -7.80 20.76
C ASP A 404 -1.64 -8.87 19.67
N SER A 405 -1.52 -8.46 18.39
CA SER A 405 -1.61 -9.37 17.24
C SER A 405 -0.57 -10.50 17.30
N LEU A 406 0.63 -10.23 17.84
CA LEU A 406 1.70 -11.23 18.00
C LEU A 406 1.38 -12.37 18.99
N LYS A 407 0.27 -12.27 19.75
CA LYS A 407 -0.27 -13.38 20.54
C LYS A 407 -0.90 -14.47 19.68
N TYR A 408 -1.36 -14.12 18.48
CA TYR A 408 -2.12 -14.99 17.57
C TYR A 408 -1.29 -15.55 16.41
N VAL A 409 0.03 -15.29 16.38
CA VAL A 409 0.93 -15.76 15.32
C VAL A 409 1.86 -16.85 15.82
N ASN A 410 2.34 -17.69 14.90
CA ASN A 410 3.31 -18.72 15.22
C ASN A 410 4.66 -18.08 15.59
N LYS A 411 5.20 -18.44 16.76
CA LYS A 411 6.50 -17.94 17.25
C LYS A 411 7.65 -18.29 16.31
N LYS A 412 7.56 -19.41 15.58
CA LYS A 412 8.53 -19.80 14.55
C LYS A 412 8.60 -18.79 13.40
N ASP A 413 7.49 -18.20 13.01
CA ASP A 413 7.47 -17.18 11.94
C ASP A 413 8.16 -15.89 12.40
N THR A 414 7.88 -15.45 13.63
CA THR A 414 8.60 -14.31 14.22
C THR A 414 10.09 -14.59 14.35
N PHE A 415 10.46 -15.79 14.76
CA PHE A 415 11.85 -16.22 14.82
C PHE A 415 12.51 -16.16 13.43
N ASN A 416 11.87 -16.67 12.39
CA ASN A 416 12.41 -16.64 11.03
C ASN A 416 12.57 -15.20 10.50
N ILE A 417 11.60 -14.31 10.76
CA ILE A 417 11.71 -12.89 10.44
C ILE A 417 12.94 -12.28 11.12
N LEU A 418 13.10 -12.52 12.42
CA LEU A 418 14.23 -12.00 13.18
C LEU A 418 15.56 -12.56 12.69
N LYS A 419 15.66 -13.88 12.54
CA LYS A 419 16.87 -14.59 12.10
C LYS A 419 17.43 -14.02 10.81
N TRP A 420 16.57 -13.66 9.86
CA TRP A 420 16.98 -13.00 8.62
C TRP A 420 17.28 -11.52 8.83
N GLY A 421 16.38 -10.76 9.45
CA GLY A 421 16.49 -9.30 9.56
C GLY A 421 17.64 -8.81 10.43
N ILE A 422 18.04 -9.57 11.45
CA ILE A 422 19.17 -9.24 12.35
C ILE A 422 20.45 -10.00 12.00
N SER A 423 20.45 -10.83 10.95
CA SER A 423 21.65 -11.58 10.57
C SER A 423 22.79 -10.60 10.26
N PRO A 424 23.99 -10.76 10.85
CA PRO A 424 25.09 -9.85 10.59
C PRO A 424 25.47 -9.77 9.11
N LYS A 425 25.40 -10.90 8.38
CA LYS A 425 25.64 -10.93 6.93
C LYS A 425 24.64 -10.07 6.17
N PHE A 426 23.37 -10.12 6.56
CA PHE A 426 22.31 -9.32 5.95
C PHE A 426 22.50 -7.84 6.28
N LEU A 427 22.77 -7.51 7.55
CA LEU A 427 23.01 -6.14 8.00
C LEU A 427 24.17 -5.49 7.24
N VAL A 428 25.27 -6.22 7.06
CA VAL A 428 26.44 -5.78 6.30
C VAL A 428 26.12 -5.59 4.82
N ALA A 429 25.40 -6.53 4.21
CA ALA A 429 25.08 -6.49 2.77
C ALA A 429 24.13 -5.33 2.41
N GLU A 430 23.17 -5.01 3.27
CA GLU A 430 22.18 -3.94 3.05
C GLU A 430 22.64 -2.58 3.58
N ASP A 431 23.85 -2.51 4.15
CA ASP A 431 24.38 -1.34 4.85
C ASP A 431 23.37 -0.79 5.88
N THR A 432 22.92 -1.70 6.76
CA THR A 432 21.92 -1.44 7.81
C THR A 432 22.51 -1.77 9.19
N THR A 433 21.96 -1.14 10.22
CA THR A 433 22.19 -1.46 11.63
C THR A 433 20.88 -1.85 12.32
N LEU A 434 20.95 -2.41 13.53
CA LEU A 434 19.76 -2.72 14.32
C LEU A 434 18.89 -1.47 14.57
N GLU A 435 19.53 -0.31 14.74
CA GLU A 435 18.86 0.98 14.94
C GLU A 435 17.97 1.39 13.77
N ASN A 436 18.32 0.99 12.54
CA ASN A 436 17.49 1.29 11.37
C ASN A 436 16.10 0.66 11.44
N TYR A 437 15.91 -0.37 12.26
CA TYR A 437 14.61 -0.99 12.45
C TYR A 437 13.81 -0.40 13.63
N GLY A 438 14.41 0.48 14.42
CA GLY A 438 13.73 1.20 15.51
C GLY A 438 12.94 0.29 16.45
N HIS A 439 11.68 0.65 16.72
CA HIS A 439 10.81 -0.01 17.69
C HIS A 439 10.38 -1.43 17.31
N ILE A 440 10.53 -1.85 16.06
CA ILE A 440 9.98 -3.15 15.64
C ILE A 440 10.84 -4.31 16.14
N TYR A 441 12.18 -4.19 16.16
CA TYR A 441 13.06 -5.30 16.55
C TYR A 441 12.86 -5.66 18.04
N PRO A 442 12.78 -4.72 19.00
CA PRO A 442 12.54 -5.05 20.40
C PRO A 442 11.18 -5.72 20.58
N ILE A 443 10.14 -5.25 19.88
CA ILE A 443 8.79 -5.84 19.93
C ILE A 443 8.82 -7.30 19.50
N LEU A 444 9.46 -7.60 18.37
CA LEU A 444 9.56 -8.96 17.85
C LEU A 444 10.34 -9.87 18.82
N VAL A 445 11.48 -9.39 19.34
CA VAL A 445 12.30 -10.15 20.31
C VAL A 445 11.53 -10.41 21.59
N ASN A 446 10.86 -9.40 22.14
CA ASN A 446 10.05 -9.52 23.35
C ASN A 446 8.89 -10.51 23.16
N SER A 447 8.32 -10.58 21.96
CA SER A 447 7.25 -11.53 21.66
C SER A 447 7.70 -13.00 21.68
N LEU A 448 9.01 -13.27 21.66
CA LEU A 448 9.59 -14.61 21.77
C LEU A 448 10.00 -14.99 23.19
N VAL A 449 9.91 -14.09 24.17
CA VAL A 449 10.27 -14.39 25.57
C VAL A 449 9.47 -15.60 26.07
N GLY A 450 10.18 -16.58 26.62
CA GLY A 450 9.59 -17.84 27.09
C GLY A 450 9.34 -18.89 25.99
N SER A 451 9.67 -18.61 24.73
CA SER A 451 9.64 -19.60 23.65
C SER A 451 10.99 -20.31 23.47
N GLU A 452 10.98 -21.48 22.84
CA GLU A 452 12.19 -22.26 22.50
C GLU A 452 13.17 -21.51 21.57
N HIS A 453 12.71 -20.47 20.87
CA HIS A 453 13.52 -19.71 19.93
C HIS A 453 14.25 -18.52 20.57
N TYR A 454 13.95 -18.17 21.82
CA TYR A 454 14.44 -16.94 22.44
C TYR A 454 15.97 -16.92 22.58
N GLU A 455 16.57 -18.02 23.04
CA GLU A 455 18.02 -18.11 23.25
C GLU A 455 18.82 -17.98 21.95
N GLU A 456 18.35 -18.62 20.86
CA GLU A 456 19.01 -18.51 19.55
C GLU A 456 18.97 -17.07 19.02
N VAL A 457 17.86 -16.35 19.21
CA VAL A 457 17.75 -14.93 18.83
C VAL A 457 18.70 -14.06 19.64
N GLN A 458 18.83 -14.29 20.96
CA GLN A 458 19.77 -13.54 21.79
C GLN A 458 21.21 -13.73 21.33
N LYS A 459 21.59 -14.95 20.93
CA LYS A 459 22.90 -15.22 20.34
C LYS A 459 23.13 -14.42 19.06
N LEU A 460 22.16 -14.45 18.13
CA LEU A 460 22.24 -13.69 16.88
C LEU A 460 22.33 -12.18 17.11
N LEU A 461 21.61 -11.64 18.10
CA LEU A 461 21.68 -10.22 18.47
C LEU A 461 23.07 -9.85 19.00
N LYS A 462 23.70 -10.72 19.79
CA LYS A 462 25.07 -10.50 20.29
C LYS A 462 26.06 -10.43 19.12
N GLU A 463 26.01 -11.40 18.21
CA GLU A 463 26.85 -11.43 17.00
C GLU A 463 26.64 -10.18 16.12
N ALA A 464 25.39 -9.73 15.97
CA ALA A 464 25.06 -8.53 15.19
C ALA A 464 25.65 -7.25 15.79
N LYS A 465 25.62 -7.11 17.12
CA LYS A 465 26.22 -5.97 17.82
C LYS A 465 27.73 -5.97 17.73
N GLU A 466 28.38 -7.11 17.96
CA GLU A 466 29.85 -7.24 17.86
C GLU A 466 30.38 -6.83 16.47
N ILE A 467 29.68 -7.21 15.40
CA ILE A 467 30.06 -6.82 14.03
C ILE A 467 29.84 -5.33 13.76
N GLN A 468 28.82 -4.73 14.37
CA GLN A 468 28.56 -3.29 14.26
C GLN A 468 29.65 -2.49 14.98
N ASP A 469 30.07 -2.93 16.17
CA ASP A 469 31.14 -2.28 16.94
C ASP A 469 32.48 -2.36 16.20
N LEU A 470 32.83 -3.52 15.62
CA LEU A 470 34.03 -3.68 14.78
C LEU A 470 34.01 -2.79 13.53
N LYS A 471 32.85 -2.52 12.94
CA LYS A 471 32.72 -1.56 11.82
C LYS A 471 32.97 -0.13 12.27
N ASN A 472 32.45 0.26 13.43
CA ASN A 472 32.62 1.59 13.98
C ASN A 472 34.09 1.86 14.36
N GLU A 473 34.77 0.88 14.97
CA GLU A 473 36.21 1.00 15.29
C GLU A 473 37.08 1.12 14.03
N ASN A 474 36.78 0.37 12.97
CA ASN A 474 37.49 0.47 11.69
C ASN A 474 37.22 1.78 10.92
N TYR A 475 36.09 2.45 11.17
CA TYR A 475 35.83 3.79 10.63
C TYR A 475 36.62 4.86 11.40
N ILE A 476 36.68 4.77 12.74
CA ILE A 476 37.48 5.68 13.58
C ILE A 476 38.96 5.61 13.22
N LEU A 477 39.49 4.43 12.88
CA LEU A 477 40.88 4.25 12.44
C LEU A 477 41.16 4.77 11.02
N LYS A 478 40.13 4.90 10.15
CA LYS A 478 40.28 5.45 8.79
C LYS A 478 40.18 6.97 8.73
N ASP A 479 39.48 7.60 9.67
CA ASP A 479 39.46 9.07 9.80
C ASP A 479 40.66 9.61 10.62
N ALA A 480 41.41 8.73 11.29
CA ALA A 480 42.62 9.05 12.04
C ALA A 480 43.94 8.78 11.27
N SER A 481 43.84 8.33 10.01
CA SER A 481 44.96 8.09 9.08
C SER A 481 44.83 8.94 7.84
#